data_AF-A0A1Q8Q801-F1
#
_entry.id   AF-A0A1Q8Q801-F1
#
_cell.length_a   1.000
_cell.length_b   1.000
_cell.length_c   1.000
_cell.angle_alpha   90.00
_cell.angle_beta   90.00
_cell.angle_gamma   90.00
#
_symmetry.space_group_name_H-M   'P 1'
#
loop_
_entity.id
_entity.type
_entity.pdbx_description
1 polymer ?
#
loop_
_entity_poly.entity_id
_entity_poly.type
_entity_poly.pdbx_seq_one_letter_code
_entity_poly.pdbx_strand_id
1 'polypeptide(L)' 'MTVMGRLLMIIGAVLLVIGFLMQFTKLGRLPGDIVIKKENATFYFPIVTSIVASIVLSLIFYVIGKWK' A
#
# COMPACT_ATOMS: atom_id res chain seq x y z
N MET A 1 3.33 -2.84 -26.16
CA MET A 1 2.62 -1.90 -25.26
C MET A 1 3.13 -0.49 -25.56
N THR A 2 2.29 0.40 -26.08
CA THR A 2 2.67 1.79 -26.35
C THR A 2 3.13 2.47 -25.05
N VAL A 3 4.12 3.36 -25.13
CA VAL A 3 4.68 4.09 -23.97
C VAL A 3 3.55 4.76 -23.18
N MET A 4 2.57 5.31 -23.88
CA MET A 4 1.38 5.95 -23.31
C MET A 4 0.55 4.98 -22.45
N GLY A 5 0.33 3.74 -22.89
CA GLY A 5 -0.44 2.76 -22.13
C GLY A 5 0.23 2.38 -20.81
N ARG A 6 1.57 2.26 -20.78
CA ARG A 6 2.29 1.99 -19.54
C ARG A 6 2.23 3.19 -18.58
N LEU A 7 2.36 4.41 -19.11
CA LEU A 7 2.29 5.62 -18.30
C LEU A 7 0.93 5.73 -17.57
N LEU A 8 -0.17 5.49 -18.29
CA LEU A 8 -1.52 5.52 -17.73
C LEU A 8 -1.73 4.46 -16.64
N MET A 9 -1.21 3.24 -16.84
CA MET A 9 -1.28 2.18 -15.82
C MET A 9 -0.51 2.55 -14.55
N ILE A 10 0.68 3.13 -14.68
CA ILE A 10 1.49 3.58 -13.52
C ILE A 10 0.76 4.70 -12.76
N ILE A 11 0.24 5.70 -13.47
CA ILE A 11 -0.50 6.81 -12.86
C ILE A 11 -1.74 6.29 -12.12
N GLY A 12 -2.51 5.38 -12.73
CA GLY A 12 -3.68 4.76 -12.10
C GLY A 12 -3.32 3.98 -10.84
N ALA A 13 -2.21 3.23 -10.86
CA ALA A 13 -1.73 2.51 -9.68
C ALA A 13 -1.32 3.46 -8.55
N VAL A 14 -0.61 4.55 -8.86
CA VAL A 14 -0.21 5.58 -7.88
C VAL A 14 -1.44 6.25 -7.27
N LEU A 15 -2.44 6.62 -8.08
CA LEU A 15 -3.68 7.21 -7.59
C LEU A 15 -4.47 6.26 -6.69
N LEU A 16 -4.50 4.96 -7.01
CA LEU A 16 -5.12 3.94 -6.15
C LEU A 16 -4.43 3.86 -4.78
N VAL A 17 -3.10 3.85 -4.75
CA VAL A 17 -2.32 3.83 -3.49
C VAL A 17 -2.57 5.09 -2.68
N ILE A 18 -2.59 6.27 -3.30
CA ILE A 18 -2.86 7.54 -2.63
C ILE A 18 -4.29 7.55 -2.07
N GLY A 19 -5.28 7.17 -2.87
CA GLY A 19 -6.68 7.10 -2.43
C GLY A 19 -6.88 6.10 -1.29
N PHE A 20 -6.22 4.95 -1.37
CA PHE A 20 -6.20 3.95 -0.30
C PHE A 20 -5.61 4.54 0.99
N LEU A 21 -4.41 5.15 0.93
CA LEU A 21 -3.79 5.80 2.09
C LEU A 21 -4.67 6.92 2.67
N MET A 22 -5.32 7.74 1.82
CA MET A 22 -6.21 8.82 2.26
C MET A 22 -7.46 8.33 3.00
N GLN A 23 -7.95 7.12 2.68
CA GLN A 23 -9.07 6.52 3.41
C GLN A 23 -8.67 6.16 4.85
N PHE A 24 -7.40 5.86 5.08
CA PHE A 24 -6.90 5.47 6.41
C PHE A 24 -6.33 6.63 7.23
N THR A 25 -6.02 7.77 6.60
CA THR A 25 -5.50 8.95 7.31
C THR A 25 -6.56 9.70 8.11
N LYS A 26 -7.87 9.47 7.90
CA LYS A 26 -8.92 10.26 8.57
C LYS A 26 -9.23 9.90 10.03
N LEU A 27 -8.75 8.77 10.59
CA LEU A 27 -9.08 8.43 11.99
C LEU A 27 -8.02 7.63 12.76
N GLY A 28 -6.78 7.57 12.27
CA GLY A 28 -5.64 7.06 13.04
C GLY A 28 -5.68 5.56 13.37
N ARG A 29 -6.55 4.79 12.72
CA ARG A 29 -6.64 3.33 12.83
C ARG A 29 -7.04 2.74 11.49
N LEU A 30 -6.14 2.02 10.82
CA LEU A 30 -6.58 1.09 9.79
C LEU A 30 -7.40 -0.02 10.47
N PRO A 31 -8.62 -0.36 10.00
CA PRO A 31 -9.29 -1.57 10.43
C PRO A 31 -8.41 -2.77 10.06
N GLY A 32 -7.88 -3.46 11.08
CA GLY A 32 -6.93 -4.56 10.94
C GLY A 32 -5.51 -4.27 11.44
N ASP A 33 -5.17 -3.00 11.73
CA ASP A 33 -3.94 -2.67 12.45
C ASP A 33 -4.15 -2.96 13.94
N ILE A 34 -3.31 -3.83 14.52
CA ILE A 34 -3.40 -4.21 15.92
C ILE A 34 -2.82 -3.05 16.73
N VAL A 35 -3.69 -2.33 17.43
CA VAL A 35 -3.30 -1.24 18.35
C VAL A 35 -3.58 -1.68 19.78
N ILE A 36 -2.53 -2.08 20.50
CA ILE A 36 -2.63 -2.41 21.91
C ILE A 36 -2.22 -1.16 22.69
N LYS A 37 -3.22 -0.46 23.24
CA LYS A 37 -2.99 0.63 24.20
C LYS A 37 -3.01 0.08 25.62
N LYS A 38 -1.88 0.18 26.30
CA LYS A 38 -1.71 -0.06 27.75
C LYS A 38 -1.40 1.28 28.42
N GLU A 39 -1.66 1.40 29.73
CA GLU A 39 -1.57 2.65 30.50
C GLU A 39 -0.26 3.46 30.29
N ASN A 40 0.87 2.79 30.00
CA ASN A 40 2.16 3.43 29.75
C ASN A 40 2.80 3.09 28.39
N ALA A 41 2.12 2.33 27.51
CA ALA A 41 2.71 1.88 26.26
C ALA A 41 1.66 1.68 25.17
N THR A 42 1.93 2.15 23.95
CA THR A 42 1.10 1.87 22.78
C THR A 42 1.89 1.05 21.77
N PHE A 43 1.44 -0.16 21.48
CA PHE A 43 2.01 -1.01 20.44
C PHE A 43 1.12 -0.93 19.19
N TYR A 44 1.70 -0.47 18.08
CA TYR A 44 1.04 -0.40 16.77
C TYR A 44 1.65 -1.46 15.85
N PHE A 45 0.82 -2.36 15.32
CA PHE A 45 1.26 -3.38 14.37
C PHE A 45 0.45 -3.27 13.07
N PRO A 46 1.03 -2.67 12.01
CA PRO A 46 0.30 -2.33 10.81
C PRO A 46 0.26 -3.50 9.81
N ILE A 47 -0.57 -4.51 10.11
CA ILE A 47 -0.69 -5.75 9.32
C ILE A 47 -1.16 -5.44 7.90
N VAL A 48 -2.23 -4.67 7.77
CA VAL A 48 -2.88 -4.41 6.48
C VAL A 48 -1.93 -3.62 5.58
N THR A 49 -1.25 -2.63 6.15
CA THR A 49 -0.23 -1.84 5.45
C THR A 49 0.92 -2.73 4.94
N SER A 50 1.40 -3.66 5.77
CA SER A 50 2.49 -4.57 5.42
C SER A 50 2.11 -5.53 4.28
N ILE A 51 0.88 -6.04 4.30
CA ILE A 51 0.35 -6.92 3.23
C ILE A 51 0.23 -6.15 1.92
N VAL A 52 -0.35 -4.95 1.93
CA VAL A 52 -0.49 -4.13 0.72
C VAL A 52 0.87 -3.75 0.15
N ALA A 53 1.81 -3.31 1.00
CA ALA A 53 3.17 -3.01 0.57
C ALA A 53 3.84 -4.24 -0.07
N SER A 54 3.69 -5.42 0.52
CA SER A 54 4.23 -6.68 -0.02
C SER A 54 3.66 -7.02 -1.40
N ILE A 55 2.34 -6.90 -1.58
CA ILE A 55 1.67 -7.16 -2.87
C ILE A 55 2.17 -6.16 -3.93
N VAL A 56 2.25 -4.88 -3.58
CA VAL A 56 2.73 -3.83 -4.50
C VAL A 56 4.19 -4.09 -4.91
N LEU A 57 5.09 -4.34 -3.95
CA LEU A 57 6.49 -4.68 -4.26
C LEU A 57 6.59 -5.95 -5.11
N SER A 58 5.81 -6.98 -4.79
CA SER A 58 5.77 -8.23 -5.56
C SER A 58 5.32 -7.98 -7.00
N LEU A 59 4.31 -7.13 -7.21
CA LEU A 59 3.83 -6.76 -8.54
C LEU A 59 4.88 -5.96 -9.32
N ILE A 60 5.58 -5.05 -8.65
CA ILE A 60 6.69 -4.28 -9.23
C ILE A 60 7.81 -5.22 -9.67
N PHE A 61 8.27 -6.13 -8.79
CA PHE A 61 9.31 -7.10 -9.13
C PHE A 61 8.86 -8.09 -10.21
N TYR A 62 7.60 -8.50 -10.21
CA TYR A 62 7.04 -9.34 -11.26
C TYR A 62 7.09 -8.64 -12.62
N VAL A 63 6.69 -7.37 -12.69
CA VAL A 63 6.70 -6.59 -13.94
C VAL A 63 8.13 -6.32 -14.42
N ILE A 64 9.04 -5.95 -13.51
CA ILE A 64 10.47 -5.73 -13.84
C ILE A 64 11.14 -7.04 -14.27
N GLY A 65 10.90 -8.14 -13.55
CA GLY A 65 11.48 -9.45 -13.83
C GLY A 65 10.99 -10.05 -15.15
N LYS A 66 9.73 -9.80 -15.52
CA LYS A 66 9.15 -10.21 -16.81
C LYS A 66 9.65 -9.35 -17.99
N TRP A 67 10.31 -8.25 -17.71
CA TRP A 67 10.85 -7.30 -18.70
C TRP A 67 12.32 -7.56 -19.06
N LYS A 68 12.90 -8.63 -18.52
CA LYS A 68 14.18 -9.21 -18.94
C LYS A 68 13.92 -10.45 -19.80
#